data_AF-A0A954MCT0-F1
#
_entry.id   AF-A0A954MCT0-F1
#
_cell.length_a   1.000
_cell.length_b   1.000
_cell.length_c   1.000
_cell.angle_alpha   90.00
_cell.angle_beta   90.00
_cell.angle_gamma   90.00
#
_symmetry.space_group_name_H-M   'P 1'
#
loop_
_entity.id
_entity.type
_entity.pdbx_description
1 polymer ?
#
loop_
_entity_poly.entity_id
_entity_poly.type
_entity_poly.pdbx_seq_one_letter_code
_entity_poly.pdbx_strand_id
1 'polypeptide(L)'
;MPDTETLYRKLVTHIQKAALLSSCGSVLSWDRETYMPDGGNELRSRQLSLLAGLAHEWSTSPEVGGLLDQLADSELNDAPDSETAVNIREIRRQYERARRLPTDLVREISRVTALAQHHWAEARAANNFLQFEPWLQQIVKLKQEEAAAVGYAENGEPYDALMDEYEPSVNSHRISGVFQQLRTELVPLLDAIRGSNAAPDTSILTRSYPVAQQEKLATLAAARVGFDFQRGRLDVTTHPFCSGFGPGDCRLTTRYDSRFFSAAFFGTLHETGHGMYEQGLREDAFGLPMGSAVSLGIHESQSRLWENLVGRSQSFWKHFFPIATELFPDALGSVSEKDFHFAINSVTPSFIRVEADEVTY
;
A
#
# COMPACT_ATOMS: atom_id res chain seq x y z
N MET A 1 -17.02 -33.86 -21.95
CA MET A 1 -16.73 -32.69 -21.11
C MET A 1 -15.50 -32.00 -21.70
N PRO A 2 -15.37 -30.67 -21.63
CA PRO A 2 -14.10 -30.03 -21.98
C PRO A 2 -12.97 -30.64 -21.12
N ASP A 3 -11.77 -30.78 -21.67
CA ASP A 3 -10.61 -31.11 -20.83
C ASP A 3 -10.37 -30.00 -19.78
N THR A 4 -9.77 -30.39 -18.66
CA THR A 4 -9.49 -29.55 -17.48
C THR A 4 -8.65 -28.33 -17.82
N GLU A 5 -7.69 -28.47 -18.73
CA GLU A 5 -6.86 -27.37 -19.24
C GLU A 5 -7.70 -26.32 -20.00
N THR A 6 -8.70 -26.75 -20.76
CA THR A 6 -9.64 -25.85 -21.44
C THR A 6 -10.54 -25.12 -20.45
N LEU A 7 -10.96 -25.77 -19.37
CA LEU A 7 -11.72 -25.12 -18.29
C LEU A 7 -10.87 -24.06 -17.56
N TYR A 8 -9.62 -24.41 -17.24
CA TYR A 8 -8.69 -23.49 -16.59
C TYR A 8 -8.40 -22.25 -17.45
N ARG A 9 -8.13 -22.42 -18.76
CA ARG A 9 -7.94 -21.29 -19.68
C ARG A 9 -9.15 -20.36 -19.77
N LYS A 10 -10.36 -20.90 -19.67
CA LYS A 10 -11.59 -20.09 -19.59
C LYS A 10 -11.65 -19.31 -18.28
N LEU A 11 -11.34 -19.93 -17.14
CA LEU A 11 -11.28 -19.25 -15.85
C LEU A 11 -10.28 -18.09 -15.88
N VAL A 12 -9.05 -18.36 -16.35
CA VAL A 12 -7.99 -17.36 -16.52
C VAL A 12 -8.48 -16.18 -17.37
N THR A 13 -9.13 -16.45 -18.50
CA THR A 13 -9.68 -15.41 -19.38
C THR A 13 -10.68 -14.50 -18.66
N HIS A 14 -11.56 -15.06 -17.82
CA HIS A 14 -12.53 -14.27 -17.06
C HIS A 14 -11.86 -13.39 -16.01
N ILE A 15 -10.93 -13.95 -15.24
CA ILE A 15 -10.26 -13.21 -14.16
C ILE A 15 -9.35 -12.12 -14.74
N GLN A 16 -8.59 -12.39 -15.81
CA GLN A 16 -7.75 -11.39 -16.46
C GLN A 16 -8.57 -10.22 -17.06
N LYS A 17 -9.79 -10.47 -17.55
CA LYS A 17 -10.69 -9.39 -17.98
C LYS A 17 -11.09 -8.48 -16.82
N ALA A 18 -11.43 -9.04 -15.66
CA ALA A 18 -11.74 -8.26 -14.47
C ALA A 18 -10.51 -7.48 -13.96
N ALA A 19 -9.33 -8.08 -14.03
CA ALA A 19 -8.07 -7.42 -13.69
C ALA A 19 -7.77 -6.24 -14.63
N LEU A 20 -8.02 -6.36 -15.94
CA LEU A 20 -7.86 -5.26 -16.89
C LEU A 20 -8.82 -4.08 -16.60
N LEU A 21 -10.07 -4.35 -16.23
CA LEU A 21 -10.98 -3.28 -15.80
C LEU A 21 -10.49 -2.57 -14.54
N SER A 22 -9.97 -3.35 -13.58
CA SER A 22 -9.40 -2.82 -12.33
C SER A 22 -8.14 -1.99 -12.59
N SER A 23 -7.30 -2.43 -13.54
CA SER A 23 -6.14 -1.69 -14.03
C SER A 23 -6.54 -0.33 -14.64
N CYS A 24 -7.55 -0.29 -15.51
CA CYS A 24 -8.10 0.97 -16.02
C CYS A 24 -8.59 1.89 -14.89
N GLY A 25 -9.27 1.32 -13.89
CA GLY A 25 -9.70 2.05 -12.70
C GLY A 25 -8.52 2.64 -11.92
N SER A 26 -7.42 1.89 -11.81
CA SER A 26 -6.21 2.32 -11.11
C SER A 26 -5.55 3.53 -11.79
N VAL A 27 -5.50 3.55 -13.13
CA VAL A 27 -5.02 4.73 -13.90
C VAL A 27 -5.89 5.96 -13.62
N LEU A 28 -7.21 5.79 -13.63
CA LEU A 28 -8.15 6.88 -13.32
C LEU A 28 -8.01 7.36 -11.88
N SER A 29 -7.73 6.46 -10.94
CA SER A 29 -7.46 6.81 -9.55
C SER A 29 -6.17 7.61 -9.43
N TRP A 30 -5.09 7.17 -10.07
CA TRP A 30 -3.83 7.91 -10.08
C TRP A 30 -3.97 9.30 -10.71
N ASP A 31 -4.69 9.43 -11.83
CA ASP A 31 -4.91 10.73 -12.48
C ASP A 31 -5.69 11.68 -11.55
N ARG A 32 -6.63 11.14 -10.76
CA ARG A 32 -7.43 11.90 -9.79
C ARG A 32 -6.54 12.59 -8.76
N GLU A 33 -5.46 11.92 -8.33
CA GLU A 33 -4.56 12.40 -7.29
C GLU A 33 -3.37 13.21 -7.84
N THR A 34 -3.27 13.42 -9.17
CA THR A 34 -2.09 14.05 -9.80
C THR A 34 -2.46 15.17 -10.78
N TYR A 35 -3.20 14.87 -11.84
CA TYR A 35 -3.40 15.77 -12.98
C TYR A 35 -4.85 16.20 -13.22
N MET A 36 -5.81 15.51 -12.60
CA MET A 36 -7.23 15.78 -12.80
C MET A 36 -7.59 17.21 -12.38
N PRO A 37 -8.30 17.99 -13.22
CA PRO A 37 -8.83 19.29 -12.81
C PRO A 37 -9.85 19.18 -11.67
N ASP A 38 -9.93 20.20 -10.81
CA ASP A 38 -10.81 20.24 -9.62
C ASP A 38 -12.30 19.94 -9.93
N GLY A 39 -12.78 20.37 -11.10
CA GLY A 39 -14.16 20.14 -11.55
C GLY A 39 -14.47 18.72 -12.05
N GLY A 40 -13.47 17.83 -12.14
CA GLY A 40 -13.61 16.49 -12.73
C GLY A 40 -14.19 15.42 -11.80
N ASN A 41 -14.35 15.73 -10.51
CA ASN A 41 -14.65 14.76 -9.45
C ASN A 41 -15.93 13.92 -9.69
N GLU A 42 -17.02 14.55 -10.15
CA GLU A 42 -18.29 13.84 -10.36
C GLU A 42 -18.18 12.77 -11.46
N LEU A 43 -17.66 13.15 -12.63
CA LEU A 43 -17.46 12.22 -13.74
C LEU A 43 -16.46 11.12 -13.36
N ARG A 44 -15.34 11.49 -12.73
CA ARG A 44 -14.32 10.53 -12.30
C ARG A 44 -14.88 9.48 -11.35
N SER A 45 -15.69 9.91 -10.38
CA SER A 45 -16.34 9.00 -9.43
C SER A 45 -17.29 8.03 -10.13
N ARG A 46 -18.04 8.49 -11.14
CA ARG A 46 -18.92 7.64 -11.96
C ARG A 46 -18.14 6.63 -12.81
N GLN A 47 -17.02 7.04 -13.41
CA GLN A 47 -16.14 6.14 -14.17
C GLN A 47 -15.57 5.02 -13.29
N LEU A 48 -15.01 5.38 -12.14
CA LEU A 48 -14.46 4.43 -11.17
C LEU A 48 -15.53 3.46 -10.67
N SER A 49 -16.72 3.97 -10.34
CA SER A 49 -17.84 3.14 -9.87
C SER A 49 -18.31 2.14 -10.93
N LEU A 50 -18.41 2.56 -12.19
CA LEU A 50 -18.78 1.68 -13.31
C LEU A 50 -17.75 0.56 -13.49
N LEU A 51 -16.46 0.90 -13.54
CA LEU A 51 -15.39 -0.08 -13.74
C LEU A 51 -15.30 -1.07 -12.59
N ALA A 52 -15.40 -0.59 -11.34
CA ALA A 52 -15.43 -1.45 -10.16
C ALA A 52 -16.64 -2.41 -10.18
N GLY A 53 -17.83 -1.90 -10.56
CA GLY A 53 -19.03 -2.72 -10.69
C GLY A 53 -18.88 -3.82 -11.75
N LEU A 54 -18.36 -3.49 -12.93
CA LEU A 54 -18.13 -4.46 -14.01
C LEU A 54 -17.06 -5.50 -13.64
N ALA A 55 -15.96 -5.08 -12.99
CA ALA A 55 -14.92 -5.99 -12.52
C ALA A 55 -15.47 -6.98 -11.47
N HIS A 56 -16.28 -6.48 -10.53
CA HIS A 56 -16.95 -7.31 -9.54
C HIS A 56 -17.94 -8.28 -10.18
N GLU A 57 -18.80 -7.82 -11.10
CA GLU A 57 -19.78 -8.66 -11.79
C GLU A 57 -19.11 -9.83 -12.54
N TRP A 58 -18.02 -9.56 -13.26
CA TRP A 58 -17.29 -10.61 -13.98
C TRP A 58 -16.61 -11.60 -13.04
N SER A 59 -15.89 -11.11 -12.03
CA SER A 59 -15.15 -11.97 -11.09
C SER A 59 -16.07 -12.82 -10.20
N THR A 60 -17.32 -12.40 -10.00
CA THR A 60 -18.31 -13.13 -9.18
C THR A 60 -19.41 -13.81 -9.98
N SER A 61 -19.28 -13.87 -11.31
CA SER A 61 -20.31 -14.46 -12.17
C SER A 61 -20.57 -15.94 -11.85
N PRO A 62 -21.80 -16.45 -12.07
CA PRO A 62 -22.10 -17.88 -11.92
C PRO A 62 -21.24 -18.79 -12.80
N GLU A 63 -20.77 -18.28 -13.95
CA GLU A 63 -19.86 -19.00 -14.84
C GLU A 63 -18.50 -19.25 -14.17
N VAL A 64 -17.92 -18.23 -13.52
CA VAL A 64 -16.67 -18.37 -12.75
C VAL A 64 -16.86 -19.41 -11.63
N GLY A 65 -17.97 -19.34 -10.89
CA GLY A 65 -18.28 -20.34 -9.86
C GLY A 65 -18.35 -21.76 -10.43
N GLY A 66 -19.08 -21.96 -11.53
CA GLY A 66 -19.20 -23.26 -12.18
C GLY A 66 -17.89 -23.79 -12.79
N LEU A 67 -17.00 -22.91 -13.24
CA LEU A 67 -15.64 -23.29 -13.68
C LEU A 67 -14.79 -23.75 -12.50
N LEU A 68 -14.79 -22.98 -11.41
CA LEU A 68 -14.06 -23.34 -10.20
C LEU A 68 -14.60 -24.64 -9.58
N ASP A 69 -15.90 -24.92 -9.68
CA ASP A 69 -16.51 -26.17 -9.16
C ASP A 69 -16.02 -27.39 -9.96
N GLN A 70 -15.97 -27.27 -11.29
CA GLN A 70 -15.45 -28.34 -12.15
C GLN A 70 -13.94 -28.56 -11.99
N LEU A 71 -13.20 -27.50 -11.67
CA LEU A 71 -11.76 -27.58 -11.48
C LEU A 71 -11.36 -28.11 -10.09
N ALA A 72 -12.25 -28.07 -9.10
CA ALA A 72 -11.95 -28.39 -7.69
C ALA A 72 -11.29 -29.77 -7.51
N ASP A 73 -11.84 -30.80 -8.17
CA ASP A 73 -11.37 -32.19 -8.07
C ASP A 73 -10.54 -32.64 -9.29
N SER A 74 -10.04 -31.70 -10.09
CA SER A 74 -9.22 -32.01 -11.27
C SER A 74 -7.76 -32.31 -10.92
N GLU A 75 -7.09 -33.05 -11.81
CA GLU A 75 -5.67 -33.37 -11.72
C GLU A 75 -4.76 -32.12 -11.68
N LEU A 76 -5.28 -30.95 -12.07
CA LEU A 76 -4.58 -29.67 -11.96
C LEU A 76 -4.32 -29.25 -10.50
N ASN A 77 -5.02 -29.86 -9.53
CA ASN A 77 -4.80 -29.66 -8.10
C ASN A 77 -3.96 -30.75 -7.43
N ASP A 78 -3.51 -31.78 -8.17
CA ASP A 78 -2.71 -32.89 -7.60
C ASP A 78 -1.37 -32.42 -7.01
N ALA A 79 -0.85 -31.31 -7.52
CA ALA A 79 0.31 -30.60 -6.99
C ALA A 79 -0.15 -29.24 -6.41
N PRO A 80 -0.44 -29.14 -5.09
CA PRO A 80 -1.01 -27.95 -4.46
C PRO A 80 -0.16 -26.67 -4.57
N ASP A 81 1.14 -26.83 -4.79
CA ASP A 81 2.11 -25.74 -4.95
C ASP A 81 2.39 -25.40 -6.42
N SER A 82 1.70 -26.07 -7.37
CA SER A 82 1.77 -25.71 -8.78
C SER A 82 1.05 -24.36 -9.01
N GLU A 83 1.50 -23.62 -10.02
CA GLU A 83 0.95 -22.29 -10.35
C GLU A 83 -0.57 -22.34 -10.59
N THR A 84 -1.02 -23.38 -11.29
CA THR A 84 -2.44 -23.61 -11.58
C THR A 84 -3.24 -23.86 -10.32
N ALA A 85 -2.76 -24.72 -9.42
CA ALA A 85 -3.44 -25.02 -8.16
C ALA A 85 -3.51 -23.77 -7.26
N VAL A 86 -2.45 -22.96 -7.20
CA VAL A 86 -2.43 -21.69 -6.45
C VAL A 86 -3.47 -20.72 -7.01
N ASN A 87 -3.50 -20.53 -8.34
CA ASN A 87 -4.48 -19.66 -8.97
C ASN A 87 -5.91 -20.11 -8.68
N ILE A 88 -6.23 -21.40 -8.85
CA ILE A 88 -7.57 -21.93 -8.57
C ILE A 88 -7.96 -21.71 -7.10
N ARG A 89 -7.05 -22.00 -6.17
CA ARG A 89 -7.28 -21.85 -4.72
C ARG A 89 -7.57 -20.40 -4.34
N GLU A 90 -6.74 -19.46 -4.77
CA GLU A 90 -6.88 -18.05 -4.38
C GLU A 90 -8.06 -17.38 -5.10
N ILE A 91 -8.31 -17.70 -6.39
CA ILE A 91 -9.51 -17.24 -7.09
C ILE A 91 -10.76 -17.77 -6.39
N ARG A 92 -10.79 -19.05 -5.98
CA ARG A 92 -11.90 -19.62 -5.20
C ARG A 92 -12.09 -18.86 -3.89
N ARG A 93 -11.02 -18.60 -3.13
CA ARG A 93 -11.09 -17.87 -1.87
C ARG A 93 -11.72 -16.48 -2.07
N GLN A 94 -11.24 -15.73 -3.05
CA GLN A 94 -11.77 -14.40 -3.38
C GLN A 94 -13.23 -14.46 -3.84
N TYR A 95 -13.56 -15.43 -4.70
CA TYR A 95 -14.92 -15.66 -5.19
C TYR A 95 -15.91 -15.93 -4.06
N GLU A 96 -15.60 -16.86 -3.15
CA GLU A 96 -16.49 -17.18 -2.03
C GLU A 96 -16.63 -16.02 -1.06
N ARG A 97 -15.54 -15.30 -0.76
CA ARG A 97 -15.59 -14.10 0.08
C ARG A 97 -16.52 -13.05 -0.51
N ALA A 98 -16.36 -12.74 -1.80
CA ALA A 98 -17.18 -11.75 -2.48
C ALA A 98 -18.66 -12.18 -2.58
N ARG A 99 -18.93 -13.47 -2.83
CA ARG A 99 -20.30 -14.01 -2.93
C ARG A 99 -21.06 -13.99 -1.62
N ARG A 100 -20.36 -14.11 -0.48
CA ARG A 100 -20.96 -14.05 0.86
C ARG A 100 -21.46 -12.66 1.23
N LEU A 101 -20.96 -11.62 0.58
CA LEU A 101 -21.35 -10.24 0.85
C LEU A 101 -22.65 -9.88 0.12
N PRO A 102 -23.72 -9.49 0.85
CA PRO A 102 -24.92 -8.98 0.21
C PRO A 102 -24.64 -7.72 -0.60
N THR A 103 -25.19 -7.62 -1.81
CA THR A 103 -24.98 -6.46 -2.69
C THR A 103 -25.37 -5.14 -2.03
N ASP A 104 -26.46 -5.12 -1.27
CA ASP A 104 -26.92 -3.91 -0.58
C ASP A 104 -25.98 -3.49 0.56
N LEU A 105 -25.33 -4.44 1.24
CA LEU A 105 -24.30 -4.15 2.24
C LEU A 105 -23.07 -3.51 1.59
N VAL A 106 -22.57 -4.06 0.49
CA VAL A 106 -21.43 -3.51 -0.26
C VAL A 106 -21.73 -2.09 -0.77
N ARG A 107 -22.94 -1.86 -1.28
CA ARG A 107 -23.39 -0.53 -1.71
C ARG A 107 -23.44 0.46 -0.56
N GLU A 108 -23.98 0.05 0.59
CA GLU A 108 -24.11 0.92 1.74
C GLU A 108 -22.75 1.24 2.36
N ILE A 109 -21.83 0.27 2.47
CA ILE A 109 -20.43 0.51 2.88
C ILE A 109 -19.79 1.55 1.97
N SER A 110 -19.87 1.36 0.65
CA SER A 110 -19.30 2.29 -0.34
C SER A 110 -19.88 3.70 -0.21
N ARG A 111 -21.20 3.81 -0.06
CA ARG A 111 -21.89 5.10 0.09
C ARG A 111 -21.50 5.82 1.37
N VAL A 112 -21.50 5.11 2.50
CA VAL A 112 -21.21 5.68 3.82
C VAL A 112 -19.77 6.10 3.94
N THR A 113 -18.80 5.29 3.49
CA THR A 113 -17.38 5.64 3.57
C THR A 113 -17.04 6.84 2.67
N ALA A 114 -17.63 6.95 1.49
CA ALA A 114 -17.44 8.11 0.61
C ALA A 114 -17.95 9.41 1.25
N LEU A 115 -19.15 9.40 1.84
CA LEU A 115 -19.69 10.58 2.54
C LEU A 115 -18.92 10.90 3.82
N ALA A 116 -18.55 9.86 4.58
CA ALA A 116 -17.79 10.00 5.81
C ALA A 116 -16.41 10.61 5.56
N GLN A 117 -15.73 10.28 4.44
CA GLN A 117 -14.45 10.88 4.08
C GLN A 117 -14.55 12.41 3.92
N HIS A 118 -15.61 12.90 3.28
CA HIS A 118 -15.86 14.33 3.13
C HIS A 118 -16.09 15.00 4.49
N HIS A 119 -17.00 14.44 5.30
CA HIS A 119 -17.30 14.99 6.62
C HIS A 119 -16.13 14.87 7.61
N TRP A 120 -15.28 13.84 7.46
CA TRP A 120 -14.05 13.72 8.22
C TRP A 120 -13.10 14.87 7.93
N ALA A 121 -12.94 15.27 6.66
CA ALA A 121 -12.06 16.36 6.29
C ALA A 121 -12.51 17.69 6.93
N GLU A 122 -13.83 17.97 6.90
CA GLU A 122 -14.43 19.12 7.58
C GLU A 122 -14.25 19.05 9.09
N ALA A 123 -14.59 17.91 9.71
CA ALA A 123 -14.51 17.70 11.15
C ALA A 123 -13.07 17.79 11.67
N ARG A 124 -12.10 17.27 10.92
CA ARG A 124 -10.67 17.38 11.23
C ARG A 124 -10.20 18.83 11.17
N ALA A 125 -10.56 19.57 10.13
CA ALA A 125 -10.22 20.99 10.01
C ALA A 125 -10.85 21.83 11.13
N ALA A 126 -12.05 21.47 11.57
CA ALA A 126 -12.77 22.11 12.67
C ALA A 126 -12.37 21.60 14.08
N ASN A 127 -11.50 20.59 14.18
CA ASN A 127 -11.19 19.89 15.43
C ASN A 127 -12.46 19.43 16.20
N ASN A 128 -13.46 18.90 15.48
CA ASN A 128 -14.77 18.57 16.02
C ASN A 128 -15.11 17.09 15.84
N PHE A 129 -14.66 16.25 16.78
CA PHE A 129 -14.94 14.82 16.74
C PHE A 129 -16.44 14.48 16.78
N LEU A 130 -17.24 15.24 17.54
CA LEU A 130 -18.69 14.98 17.68
C LEU A 130 -19.44 15.10 16.34
N GLN A 131 -18.92 15.90 15.41
CA GLN A 131 -19.46 15.96 14.05
C GLN A 131 -19.21 14.67 13.25
N PHE A 132 -18.09 13.98 13.51
CA PHE A 132 -17.69 12.76 12.81
C PHE A 132 -18.16 11.47 13.51
N GLU A 133 -18.38 11.51 14.82
CA GLU A 133 -18.78 10.36 15.63
C GLU A 133 -19.94 9.54 15.03
N PRO A 134 -21.05 10.13 14.54
CA PRO A 134 -22.16 9.35 13.97
C PRO A 134 -21.75 8.56 12.72
N TRP A 135 -20.88 9.15 11.88
CA TRP A 135 -20.35 8.48 10.69
C TRP A 135 -19.44 7.32 11.06
N LEU A 136 -18.56 7.51 12.04
CA LEU A 136 -17.68 6.47 12.54
C LEU A 136 -18.47 5.29 13.13
N GLN A 137 -19.51 5.58 13.94
CA GLN A 137 -20.40 4.55 14.48
C GLN A 137 -21.08 3.74 13.37
N GLN A 138 -21.56 4.41 12.31
CA GLN A 138 -22.17 3.74 11.16
C GLN A 138 -21.16 2.86 10.41
N ILE A 139 -19.93 3.34 10.18
CA ILE A 139 -18.86 2.55 9.56
C ILE A 139 -18.54 1.31 10.38
N VAL A 140 -18.34 1.46 11.69
CA VAL A 140 -18.02 0.32 12.58
C VAL A 140 -19.13 -0.73 12.52
N LYS A 141 -20.40 -0.31 12.58
CA LYS A 141 -21.55 -1.21 12.45
C LYS A 141 -21.54 -1.96 11.12
N LEU A 142 -21.32 -1.27 10.00
CA LEU A 142 -21.30 -1.90 8.67
C LEU A 142 -20.12 -2.87 8.50
N LYS A 143 -18.93 -2.54 9.04
CA LYS A 143 -17.78 -3.47 9.04
C LYS A 143 -18.02 -4.70 9.94
N GLN A 144 -18.80 -4.57 11.01
CA GLN A 144 -19.24 -5.73 11.81
C GLN A 144 -20.22 -6.61 11.03
N GLU A 145 -21.16 -6.02 10.29
CA GLU A 145 -22.07 -6.75 9.39
C GLU A 145 -21.31 -7.47 8.27
N GLU A 146 -20.27 -6.82 7.72
CA GLU A 146 -19.38 -7.40 6.73
C GLU A 146 -18.61 -8.61 7.27
N ALA A 147 -18.01 -8.47 8.46
CA ALA A 147 -17.33 -9.58 9.14
C ALA A 147 -18.27 -10.77 9.36
N ALA A 148 -19.51 -10.51 9.79
CA ALA A 148 -20.52 -11.55 9.98
C ALA A 148 -20.93 -12.21 8.66
N ALA A 149 -21.05 -11.44 7.57
CA ALA A 149 -21.40 -11.97 6.26
C ALA A 149 -20.29 -12.86 5.67
N VAL A 150 -19.03 -12.41 5.73
CA VAL A 150 -17.87 -13.19 5.26
C VAL A 150 -17.68 -14.46 6.07
N GLY A 151 -17.89 -14.37 7.39
CA GLY A 151 -17.64 -15.44 8.34
C GLY A 151 -16.17 -15.55 8.77
N TYR A 152 -15.97 -16.20 9.92
CA TYR A 152 -14.67 -16.42 10.55
C TYR A 152 -14.67 -17.82 11.19
N ALA A 153 -13.49 -18.32 11.59
CA ALA A 153 -13.36 -19.63 12.22
C ALA A 153 -14.16 -19.69 13.54
N GLU A 154 -14.62 -20.90 13.92
CA GLU A 154 -15.41 -21.11 15.15
C GLU A 154 -14.69 -20.63 16.42
N ASN A 155 -13.35 -20.76 16.45
CA ASN A 155 -12.49 -20.28 17.53
C ASN A 155 -11.82 -18.93 17.22
N GLY A 156 -12.28 -18.21 16.19
CA GLY A 156 -11.80 -16.88 15.81
C GLY A 156 -12.74 -15.77 16.27
N GLU A 157 -12.44 -14.53 15.87
CA GLU A 157 -13.27 -13.37 16.16
C GLU A 157 -13.65 -12.58 14.89
N PRO A 158 -14.71 -11.74 14.92
CA PRO A 158 -15.13 -10.96 13.76
C PRO A 158 -14.01 -10.13 13.13
N TYR A 159 -13.05 -9.65 13.93
CA TYR A 159 -11.94 -8.86 13.42
C TYR A 159 -11.01 -9.68 12.50
N ASP A 160 -10.89 -10.99 12.72
CA ASP A 160 -10.09 -11.89 11.87
C ASP A 160 -10.63 -11.92 10.44
N ALA A 161 -11.96 -11.86 10.25
CA ALA A 161 -12.58 -11.83 8.93
C ALA A 161 -12.19 -10.56 8.15
N LEU A 162 -12.05 -9.43 8.84
CA LEU A 162 -11.64 -8.16 8.21
C LEU A 162 -10.13 -8.11 7.97
N MET A 163 -9.34 -8.68 8.88
CA MET A 163 -7.88 -8.73 8.77
C MET A 163 -7.41 -9.61 7.61
N ASP A 164 -8.05 -10.76 7.40
CA ASP A 164 -7.71 -11.72 6.34
C ASP A 164 -7.79 -11.13 4.92
N GLU A 165 -8.55 -10.04 4.74
CA GLU A 165 -8.59 -9.29 3.47
C GLU A 165 -7.25 -8.66 3.11
N TYR A 166 -6.56 -8.13 4.12
CA TYR A 166 -5.34 -7.35 3.96
C TYR A 166 -4.09 -8.19 4.18
N GLU A 167 -4.17 -9.15 5.10
CA GLU A 167 -3.09 -10.07 5.44
C GLU A 167 -3.65 -11.51 5.51
N PRO A 168 -3.70 -12.22 4.37
CA PRO A 168 -4.28 -13.57 4.32
C PRO A 168 -3.66 -14.52 5.35
N SER A 169 -4.51 -15.31 6.01
CA SER A 169 -4.10 -16.31 7.02
C SER A 169 -3.47 -15.74 8.30
N VAL A 170 -3.57 -14.43 8.56
CA VAL A 170 -3.22 -13.82 9.85
C VAL A 170 -4.49 -13.58 10.68
N ASN A 171 -4.38 -13.72 12.00
CA ASN A 171 -5.46 -13.47 12.95
C ASN A 171 -4.99 -12.57 14.10
N SER A 172 -5.98 -12.06 14.83
CA SER A 172 -5.87 -11.22 16.03
C SER A 172 -4.90 -11.77 17.08
N HIS A 173 -4.95 -13.07 17.35
CA HIS A 173 -4.05 -13.72 18.32
C HIS A 173 -2.58 -13.62 17.87
N ARG A 174 -2.30 -13.94 16.60
CA ARG A 174 -0.94 -13.89 16.05
C ARG A 174 -0.39 -12.47 16.05
N ILE A 175 -1.16 -11.48 15.60
CA ILE A 175 -0.70 -10.08 15.57
C ILE A 175 -0.51 -9.51 16.98
N SER A 176 -1.37 -9.89 17.93
CA SER A 176 -1.22 -9.49 19.34
C SER A 176 0.08 -10.01 19.94
N GLY A 177 0.47 -11.25 19.62
CA GLY A 177 1.76 -11.81 20.02
C GLY A 177 2.95 -11.03 19.47
N VAL A 178 2.90 -10.64 18.19
CA VAL A 178 3.94 -9.80 17.57
C VAL A 178 4.04 -8.44 18.26
N PHE A 179 2.91 -7.74 18.47
CA PHE A 179 2.92 -6.44 19.14
C PHE A 179 3.41 -6.50 20.58
N GLN A 180 3.09 -7.57 21.31
CA GLN A 180 3.57 -7.75 22.68
C GLN A 180 5.10 -7.88 22.71
N GLN A 181 5.69 -8.65 21.79
CA GLN A 181 7.14 -8.79 21.67
C GLN A 181 7.78 -7.45 21.30
N LEU A 182 7.26 -6.77 20.27
CA LEU A 182 7.77 -5.46 19.85
C LEU A 182 7.71 -4.44 20.99
N ARG A 183 6.58 -4.34 21.70
CA ARG A 183 6.43 -3.42 22.85
C ARG A 183 7.45 -3.72 23.96
N THR A 184 7.74 -4.99 24.21
CA THR A 184 8.68 -5.41 25.26
C THR A 184 10.10 -4.91 24.99
N GLU A 185 10.51 -4.82 23.73
CA GLU A 185 11.85 -4.38 23.33
C GLU A 185 11.91 -2.87 23.00
N LEU A 186 10.90 -2.33 22.32
CA LEU A 186 10.89 -0.93 21.85
C LEU A 186 10.71 0.08 22.99
N VAL A 187 9.92 -0.22 24.02
CA VAL A 187 9.73 0.70 25.15
C VAL A 187 11.05 0.92 25.92
N PRO A 188 11.80 -0.13 26.34
CA PRO A 188 13.12 0.05 26.93
C PRO A 188 14.13 0.74 26.01
N LEU A 189 14.11 0.43 24.71
CA LEU A 189 14.98 1.09 23.74
C LEU A 189 14.69 2.60 23.69
N LEU A 190 13.42 2.99 23.63
CA LEU A 190 13.01 4.39 23.65
C LEU A 190 13.46 5.09 24.95
N ASP A 191 13.30 4.44 26.10
CA ASP A 191 13.76 4.99 27.38
C ASP A 191 15.28 5.18 27.41
N ALA A 192 16.05 4.23 26.85
CA ALA A 192 17.49 4.35 26.72
C ALA A 192 17.91 5.50 25.79
N ILE A 193 17.21 5.69 24.66
CA ILE A 193 17.44 6.81 23.75
C ILE A 193 17.14 8.14 24.44
N ARG A 194 16.01 8.24 25.14
CA ARG A 194 15.62 9.47 25.86
C ARG A 194 16.54 9.81 27.04
N GLY A 195 17.14 8.79 27.67
CA GLY A 195 18.13 8.95 28.72
C GLY A 195 19.55 9.24 28.23
N SER A 196 19.79 9.19 26.91
CA SER A 196 21.09 9.43 26.31
C SER A 196 21.44 10.92 26.25
N ASN A 197 22.72 11.25 26.43
CA ASN A 197 23.24 12.60 26.18
C ASN A 197 23.55 12.85 24.69
N ALA A 198 23.47 11.83 23.84
CA ALA A 198 23.68 11.96 22.40
C ALA A 198 22.40 12.51 21.76
N ALA A 199 22.47 13.74 21.25
CA ALA A 199 21.35 14.38 20.55
C ALA A 199 21.77 14.73 19.12
N PRO A 200 21.06 14.25 18.10
CA PRO A 200 21.31 14.68 16.72
C PRO A 200 20.87 16.13 16.51
N ASP A 201 21.61 16.88 15.69
CA ASP A 201 21.17 18.19 15.21
C ASP A 201 20.14 18.03 14.09
N THR A 202 18.86 17.92 14.47
CA THR A 202 17.75 17.80 13.51
C THR A 202 17.50 19.09 12.73
N SER A 203 18.07 20.23 13.14
CA SER A 203 17.94 21.48 12.40
C SER A 203 18.48 21.35 10.97
N ILE A 204 19.47 20.46 10.76
CA ILE A 204 20.02 20.10 9.45
C ILE A 204 18.89 19.76 8.48
N LEU A 205 17.94 18.91 8.87
CA LEU A 205 16.86 18.42 8.00
C LEU A 205 15.84 19.48 7.64
N THR A 206 15.79 20.58 8.39
CA THR A 206 14.82 21.67 8.20
C THR A 206 15.40 22.92 7.55
N ARG A 207 16.63 22.84 7.02
CA ARG A 207 17.27 23.89 6.23
C ARG A 207 16.55 24.09 4.89
N SER A 208 17.09 24.94 4.03
CA SER A 208 16.54 25.16 2.69
C SER A 208 16.98 24.04 1.76
N TYR A 209 16.02 23.28 1.25
CA TYR A 209 16.22 22.22 0.27
C TYR A 209 15.35 22.52 -0.96
N PRO A 210 15.86 23.23 -1.98
CA PRO A 210 15.04 23.60 -3.13
C PRO A 210 14.45 22.38 -3.84
N VAL A 211 13.17 22.47 -4.23
CA VAL A 211 12.37 21.34 -4.75
C VAL A 211 13.04 20.66 -5.95
N ALA A 212 13.54 21.45 -6.91
CA ALA A 212 14.17 20.91 -8.12
C ALA A 212 15.43 20.07 -7.81
N GLN A 213 16.13 20.35 -6.71
CA GLN A 213 17.29 19.59 -6.27
C GLN A 213 16.87 18.34 -5.48
N GLN A 214 15.78 18.41 -4.71
CA GLN A 214 15.19 17.23 -4.08
C GLN A 214 14.72 16.22 -5.12
N GLU A 215 14.02 16.68 -6.16
CA GLU A 215 13.55 15.85 -7.26
C GLU A 215 14.73 15.13 -7.96
N LYS A 216 15.82 15.85 -8.25
CA LYS A 216 17.03 15.25 -8.83
C LYS A 216 17.63 14.18 -7.93
N LEU A 217 17.78 14.46 -6.64
CA LEU A 217 18.39 13.50 -5.70
C LEU A 217 17.50 12.26 -5.53
N ALA A 218 16.19 12.45 -5.32
CA ALA A 218 15.23 11.38 -5.10
C ALA A 218 15.09 10.48 -6.33
N THR A 219 14.97 11.07 -7.53
CA THR A 219 14.90 10.33 -8.80
C THR A 219 16.19 9.56 -9.06
N LEU A 220 17.35 10.16 -8.79
CA LEU A 220 18.64 9.48 -8.91
C LEU A 220 18.72 8.29 -7.93
N ALA A 221 18.32 8.48 -6.68
CA ALA A 221 18.32 7.41 -5.69
C ALA A 221 17.41 6.25 -6.11
N ALA A 222 16.17 6.54 -6.53
CA ALA A 222 15.22 5.54 -7.03
C ALA A 222 15.80 4.73 -8.20
N ALA A 223 16.38 5.39 -9.20
CA ALA A 223 17.01 4.72 -10.34
C ALA A 223 18.21 3.87 -9.92
N ARG A 224 19.02 4.33 -8.96
CA ARG A 224 20.23 3.62 -8.50
C ARG A 224 19.91 2.38 -7.66
N VAL A 225 18.81 2.39 -6.91
CA VAL A 225 18.39 1.19 -6.16
C VAL A 225 17.73 0.13 -7.05
N GLY A 226 17.25 0.53 -8.24
CA GLY A 226 16.81 -0.41 -9.27
C GLY A 226 15.44 -0.12 -9.87
N PHE A 227 14.79 0.99 -9.53
CA PHE A 227 13.51 1.34 -10.15
C PHE A 227 13.68 1.66 -11.64
N ASP A 228 12.91 0.97 -12.48
CA ASP A 228 12.96 1.13 -13.92
C ASP A 228 12.00 2.24 -14.39
N PHE A 229 12.56 3.40 -14.71
CA PHE A 229 11.81 4.54 -15.26
C PHE A 229 11.37 4.37 -16.72
N GLN A 230 11.75 3.29 -17.42
CA GLN A 230 11.11 2.93 -18.69
C GLN A 230 9.76 2.26 -18.45
N ARG A 231 9.56 1.67 -17.26
CA ARG A 231 8.36 0.95 -16.82
C ARG A 231 7.63 1.68 -15.70
N GLY A 232 7.87 2.98 -15.55
CA GLY A 232 7.32 3.77 -14.46
C GLY A 232 7.69 5.24 -14.50
N ARG A 233 7.15 6.01 -13.55
CA ARG A 233 7.43 7.45 -13.39
C ARG A 233 7.20 7.92 -11.95
N LEU A 234 7.71 9.11 -11.63
CA LEU A 234 7.53 9.78 -10.35
C LEU A 234 6.80 11.11 -10.55
N ASP A 235 5.76 11.35 -9.76
CA ASP A 235 4.91 12.55 -9.84
C ASP A 235 4.63 13.19 -8.48
N VAL A 236 4.07 14.41 -8.49
CA VAL A 236 3.72 15.12 -7.26
C VAL A 236 2.26 14.88 -6.91
N THR A 237 2.00 14.63 -5.63
CA THR A 237 0.65 14.52 -5.06
C THR A 237 0.61 15.09 -3.64
N THR A 238 -0.59 15.10 -3.03
CA THR A 238 -0.79 15.53 -1.63
C THR A 238 -0.37 14.45 -0.62
N HIS A 239 -0.62 13.17 -0.96
CA HIS A 239 -0.29 12.01 -0.13
C HIS A 239 0.44 10.99 -1.00
N PRO A 240 1.77 10.77 -0.80
CA PRO A 240 2.53 9.81 -1.58
C PRO A 240 1.90 8.41 -1.58
N PHE A 241 1.98 7.75 -2.73
CA PHE A 241 1.55 6.37 -2.97
C PHE A 241 2.23 5.80 -4.22
N CYS A 242 2.26 4.47 -4.27
CA CYS A 242 2.66 3.67 -5.42
C CYS A 242 1.42 3.01 -6.04
N SER A 243 1.37 2.94 -7.37
CA SER A 243 0.30 2.27 -8.10
C SER A 243 0.86 1.44 -9.25
N GLY A 244 0.76 0.11 -9.13
CA GLY A 244 1.02 -0.84 -10.21
C GLY A 244 -0.24 -1.01 -11.07
N PHE A 245 -0.22 -0.52 -12.32
CA PHE A 245 -1.35 -0.71 -13.23
C PHE A 245 -1.29 -2.04 -13.97
N GLY A 246 -0.08 -2.58 -14.10
CA GLY A 246 0.19 -3.84 -14.79
C GLY A 246 1.64 -3.87 -15.30
N PRO A 247 2.01 -4.92 -16.05
CA PRO A 247 3.35 -5.07 -16.60
C PRO A 247 3.78 -3.85 -17.40
N GLY A 248 4.91 -3.26 -17.00
CA GLY A 248 5.49 -2.11 -17.70
C GLY A 248 4.93 -0.73 -17.32
N ASP A 249 3.98 -0.62 -16.39
CA ASP A 249 3.51 0.69 -15.90
C ASP A 249 3.24 0.65 -14.38
N CYS A 250 4.26 1.05 -13.62
CA CYS A 250 4.18 1.27 -12.17
C CYS A 250 4.55 2.71 -11.85
N ARG A 251 3.66 3.46 -11.19
CA ARG A 251 3.85 4.89 -10.94
C ARG A 251 3.98 5.18 -9.47
N LEU A 252 4.99 6.00 -9.16
CA LEU A 252 5.27 6.51 -7.84
C LEU A 252 4.78 7.95 -7.76
N THR A 253 4.41 8.37 -6.56
CA THR A 253 4.15 9.78 -6.27
C THR A 253 4.91 10.21 -5.03
N THR A 254 5.17 11.50 -4.91
CA THR A 254 5.88 12.09 -3.78
C THR A 254 5.31 13.47 -3.44
N ARG A 255 5.74 14.02 -2.31
CA ARG A 255 5.43 15.38 -1.90
C ARG A 255 6.71 16.08 -1.45
N TYR A 256 7.01 17.19 -2.10
CA TYR A 256 8.17 18.01 -1.75
C TYR A 256 7.85 19.04 -0.68
N ASP A 257 8.77 19.23 0.25
CA ASP A 257 8.76 20.33 1.20
C ASP A 257 10.14 21.00 1.16
N SER A 258 10.18 22.26 0.72
CA SER A 258 11.44 23.03 0.62
C SER A 258 12.13 23.26 1.96
N ARG A 259 11.44 22.99 3.07
CA ARG A 259 11.90 23.15 4.45
C ARG A 259 12.00 21.83 5.19
N PHE A 260 11.87 20.69 4.52
CA PHE A 260 12.06 19.40 5.15
C PHE A 260 12.60 18.34 4.18
N PHE A 261 13.88 18.00 4.36
CA PHE A 261 14.59 17.03 3.51
C PHE A 261 13.92 15.65 3.46
N SER A 262 13.58 15.14 4.65
CA SER A 262 13.21 13.73 4.81
C SER A 262 11.89 13.36 4.14
N ALA A 263 10.93 14.30 4.07
CA ALA A 263 9.60 14.02 3.53
C ALA A 263 9.65 13.49 2.09
N ALA A 264 10.32 14.21 1.19
CA ALA A 264 10.38 13.80 -0.20
C ALA A 264 11.36 12.65 -0.43
N PHE A 265 12.56 12.72 0.17
CA PHE A 265 13.60 11.75 -0.12
C PHE A 265 13.24 10.34 0.36
N PHE A 266 12.86 10.20 1.64
CA PHE A 266 12.47 8.90 2.19
C PHE A 266 11.08 8.49 1.71
N GLY A 267 10.15 9.43 1.52
CA GLY A 267 8.86 9.14 0.88
C GLY A 267 9.04 8.53 -0.52
N THR A 268 9.90 9.10 -1.36
CA THR A 268 10.20 8.52 -2.67
C THR A 268 10.88 7.16 -2.58
N LEU A 269 11.82 6.94 -1.65
CA LEU A 269 12.44 5.62 -1.47
C LEU A 269 11.45 4.57 -0.94
N HIS A 270 10.52 4.97 -0.08
CA HIS A 270 9.41 4.14 0.39
C HIS A 270 8.56 3.66 -0.78
N GLU A 271 8.03 4.60 -1.58
CA GLU A 271 7.24 4.25 -2.76
C GLU A 271 8.06 3.48 -3.80
N THR A 272 9.37 3.75 -3.90
CA THR A 272 10.27 2.99 -4.78
C THR A 272 10.35 1.52 -4.36
N GLY A 273 10.38 1.21 -3.06
CA GLY A 273 10.38 -0.17 -2.58
C GLY A 273 9.10 -0.92 -2.96
N HIS A 274 7.94 -0.27 -2.84
CA HIS A 274 6.68 -0.78 -3.39
C HIS A 274 6.77 -0.99 -4.91
N GLY A 275 7.23 0.03 -5.64
CA GLY A 275 7.30 -0.03 -7.09
C GLY A 275 8.25 -1.10 -7.63
N MET A 276 9.36 -1.36 -6.95
CA MET A 276 10.27 -2.45 -7.32
C MET A 276 9.67 -3.83 -7.05
N TYR A 277 8.81 -3.97 -6.02
CA TYR A 277 8.07 -5.22 -5.84
C TYR A 277 7.12 -5.44 -7.03
N GLU A 278 6.31 -4.44 -7.36
CA GLU A 278 5.39 -4.47 -8.51
C GLU A 278 6.13 -4.73 -9.84
N GLN A 279 7.25 -4.06 -10.09
CA GLN A 279 8.06 -4.26 -11.30
C GLN A 279 8.73 -5.64 -11.37
N GLY A 280 8.89 -6.31 -10.22
CA GLY A 280 9.44 -7.66 -10.08
C GLY A 280 8.39 -8.77 -10.12
N LEU A 281 7.09 -8.44 -10.15
CA LEU A 281 6.03 -9.43 -10.34
C LEU A 281 6.08 -10.04 -11.74
N ARG A 282 5.56 -11.25 -11.84
CA ARG A 282 5.54 -12.04 -13.08
C ARG A 282 4.56 -11.46 -14.10
N GLU A 283 5.10 -10.95 -15.20
CA GLU A 283 4.29 -10.37 -16.28
C GLU A 283 3.37 -11.40 -16.96
N ASP A 284 3.84 -12.64 -17.10
CA ASP A 284 3.08 -13.74 -17.72
C ASP A 284 1.88 -14.20 -16.87
N ALA A 285 1.87 -13.83 -15.59
CA ALA A 285 0.80 -14.14 -14.64
C ALA A 285 -0.09 -12.93 -14.32
N PHE A 286 0.00 -11.83 -15.08
CA PHE A 286 -0.79 -10.62 -14.83
C PHE A 286 -2.29 -10.94 -14.70
N GLY A 287 -2.91 -10.34 -13.69
CA GLY A 287 -4.32 -10.50 -13.37
C GLY A 287 -4.67 -11.81 -12.68
N LEU A 288 -3.70 -12.68 -12.40
CA LEU A 288 -3.88 -13.91 -11.62
C LEU A 288 -3.22 -13.78 -10.24
N PRO A 289 -3.64 -14.58 -9.25
CA PRO A 289 -3.03 -14.58 -7.92
C PRO A 289 -1.49 -14.77 -7.94
N MET A 290 -0.97 -15.65 -8.82
CA MET A 290 0.47 -15.88 -8.98
C MET A 290 1.26 -14.67 -9.52
N GLY A 291 0.59 -13.70 -10.14
CA GLY A 291 1.19 -12.46 -10.64
C GLY A 291 0.85 -11.23 -9.81
N SER A 292 0.33 -11.42 -8.59
CA SER A 292 -0.11 -10.34 -7.69
C SER A 292 0.76 -10.26 -6.44
N ALA A 293 0.82 -9.09 -5.81
CA ALA A 293 1.38 -8.95 -4.48
C ALA A 293 0.60 -9.82 -3.48
N VAL A 294 1.31 -10.51 -2.58
CA VAL A 294 0.71 -11.56 -1.73
C VAL A 294 -0.10 -10.99 -0.56
N SER A 295 0.32 -9.85 0.00
CA SER A 295 -0.35 -9.18 1.12
C SER A 295 0.16 -7.75 1.30
N LEU A 296 -0.56 -6.94 2.10
CA LEU A 296 -0.09 -5.59 2.44
C LEU A 296 1.17 -5.61 3.30
N GLY A 297 1.31 -6.57 4.23
CA GLY A 297 2.48 -6.69 5.09
C GLY A 297 3.75 -7.00 4.30
N ILE A 298 3.68 -7.89 3.31
CA ILE A 298 4.83 -8.15 2.42
C ILE A 298 5.08 -6.95 1.50
N HIS A 299 4.04 -6.30 0.99
CA HIS A 299 4.20 -5.10 0.18
C HIS A 299 4.89 -3.95 0.96
N GLU A 300 4.49 -3.71 2.22
CA GLU A 300 5.10 -2.77 3.16
C GLU A 300 6.50 -3.20 3.61
N SER A 301 6.78 -4.50 3.67
CA SER A 301 8.14 -4.98 3.95
C SER A 301 9.14 -4.50 2.90
N GLN A 302 8.70 -4.39 1.63
CA GLN A 302 9.57 -3.93 0.55
C GLN A 302 9.76 -2.41 0.62
N SER A 303 8.71 -1.62 0.88
CA SER A 303 8.87 -0.17 1.07
C SER A 303 9.78 0.16 2.23
N ARG A 304 9.59 -0.47 3.40
CA ARG A 304 10.42 -0.25 4.60
C ARG A 304 11.85 -0.76 4.46
N LEU A 305 12.07 -1.83 3.71
CA LEU A 305 13.42 -2.29 3.40
C LEU A 305 14.22 -1.20 2.67
N TRP A 306 13.63 -0.60 1.64
CA TRP A 306 14.32 0.40 0.83
C TRP A 306 14.36 1.79 1.47
N GLU A 307 13.28 2.20 2.16
CA GLU A 307 13.24 3.45 2.92
C GLU A 307 14.27 3.44 4.05
N ASN A 308 14.23 2.40 4.89
CA ASN A 308 14.89 2.42 6.19
C ASN A 308 16.16 1.56 6.20
N LEU A 309 16.00 0.24 6.02
CA LEU A 309 17.12 -0.70 6.15
C LEU A 309 18.25 -0.38 5.16
N VAL A 310 17.90 0.10 3.98
CA VAL A 310 18.85 0.61 2.98
C VAL A 310 18.97 2.12 3.07
N GLY A 311 17.90 2.87 2.83
CA GLY A 311 17.94 4.33 2.66
C GLY A 311 18.40 5.13 3.87
N ARG A 312 18.20 4.63 5.09
CA ARG A 312 18.70 5.27 6.33
C ARG A 312 20.01 4.67 6.86
N SER A 313 20.56 3.66 6.17
CA SER A 313 21.81 3.03 6.57
C SER A 313 23.03 3.91 6.34
N GLN A 314 24.05 3.73 7.18
CA GLN A 314 25.33 4.43 7.02
C GLN A 314 25.97 4.14 5.65
N SER A 315 25.90 2.89 5.16
CA SER A 315 26.50 2.50 3.89
C SER A 315 25.88 3.22 2.70
N PHE A 316 24.57 3.46 2.73
CA PHE A 316 23.89 4.25 1.71
C PHE A 316 24.40 5.70 1.70
N TRP A 317 24.51 6.32 2.88
CA TRP A 317 24.96 7.71 2.98
C TRP A 317 26.45 7.91 2.72
N LYS A 318 27.32 6.91 2.94
CA LYS A 318 28.71 6.95 2.42
C LYS A 318 28.77 7.18 0.91
N HIS A 319 27.78 6.68 0.17
CA HIS A 319 27.69 6.87 -1.27
C HIS A 319 26.93 8.15 -1.66
N PHE A 320 25.78 8.41 -1.05
CA PHE A 320 24.89 9.49 -1.44
C PHE A 320 25.17 10.84 -0.79
N PHE A 321 25.84 10.88 0.37
CA PHE A 321 26.10 12.14 1.08
C PHE A 321 26.97 13.13 0.28
N PRO A 322 28.04 12.71 -0.43
CA PRO A 322 28.77 13.60 -1.32
C PRO A 322 27.87 14.23 -2.40
N ILE A 323 27.00 13.42 -3.02
CA ILE A 323 26.06 13.87 -4.06
C ILE A 323 25.04 14.85 -3.46
N ALA A 324 24.49 14.55 -2.28
CA ALA A 324 23.58 15.44 -1.57
C ALA A 324 24.26 16.78 -1.23
N THR A 325 25.54 16.75 -0.84
CA THR A 325 26.31 17.96 -0.53
C THR A 325 26.53 18.84 -1.77
N GLU A 326 26.79 18.23 -2.93
CA GLU A 326 26.89 18.97 -4.20
C GLU A 326 25.56 19.62 -4.61
N LEU A 327 24.43 18.94 -4.36
CA LEU A 327 23.09 19.47 -4.67
C LEU A 327 22.62 20.52 -3.65
N PHE A 328 23.09 20.45 -2.40
CA PHE A 328 22.68 21.32 -1.30
C PHE A 328 23.87 21.93 -0.55
N PRO A 329 24.76 22.68 -1.22
CA PRO A 329 25.99 23.18 -0.61
C PRO A 329 25.73 24.11 0.58
N ASP A 330 24.68 24.94 0.50
CA ASP A 330 24.31 25.86 1.59
C ASP A 330 23.77 25.11 2.82
N ALA A 331 23.07 23.98 2.61
CA ALA A 331 22.46 23.21 3.69
C ALA A 331 23.44 22.20 4.30
N LEU A 332 24.31 21.59 3.49
CA LEU A 332 25.14 20.44 3.87
C LEU A 332 26.65 20.68 3.78
N GLY A 333 27.13 21.78 3.19
CA GLY A 333 28.56 22.00 2.94
C GLY A 333 29.44 22.07 4.19
N SER A 334 28.87 22.39 5.35
CA SER A 334 29.54 22.37 6.66
C SER A 334 29.16 21.17 7.54
N VAL A 335 28.34 20.25 7.04
CA VAL A 335 27.80 19.10 7.78
C VAL A 335 28.66 17.88 7.48
N SER A 336 28.99 17.09 8.52
CA SER A 336 29.65 15.81 8.29
C SER A 336 28.64 14.71 7.93
N GLU A 337 29.06 13.70 7.17
CA GLU A 337 28.22 12.53 6.85
C GLU A 337 27.64 11.89 8.12
N LYS A 338 28.45 11.82 9.18
CA LYS A 338 28.07 11.23 10.46
C LYS A 338 26.93 12.02 11.13
N ASP A 339 27.03 13.35 11.13
CA ASP A 339 26.00 14.20 11.74
C ASP A 339 24.70 14.16 10.94
N PHE A 340 24.79 14.14 9.62
CA PHE A 340 23.63 13.97 8.75
C PHE A 340 22.96 12.60 8.96
N HIS A 341 23.74 11.52 8.96
CA HIS A 341 23.23 10.17 9.23
C HIS A 341 22.57 10.06 10.61
N PHE A 342 23.11 10.74 11.62
CA PHE A 342 22.48 10.77 12.94
C PHE A 342 21.17 11.57 12.93
N ALA A 343 21.11 12.69 12.21
CA ALA A 343 19.90 13.51 12.09
C ALA A 343 18.72 12.76 11.44
N ILE A 344 18.95 12.06 10.32
CA ILE A 344 17.89 11.30 9.61
C ILE A 344 17.36 10.09 10.40
N ASN A 345 18.10 9.64 11.42
CA ASN A 345 17.74 8.55 12.33
C ASN A 345 17.35 9.07 13.72
N SER A 346 16.93 10.34 13.81
CA SER A 346 16.45 10.92 15.06
C SER A 346 15.15 10.24 15.50
N VAL A 347 15.04 10.04 16.81
CA VAL A 347 13.90 9.38 17.46
C VAL A 347 13.22 10.38 18.38
N THR A 348 11.92 10.60 18.20
CA THR A 348 11.15 11.54 19.02
C THR A 348 9.68 11.13 19.05
N PRO A 349 9.10 10.85 20.24
CA PRO A 349 7.68 10.59 20.36
C PRO A 349 6.85 11.75 19.79
N SER A 350 5.96 11.44 18.86
CA SER A 350 5.14 12.43 18.16
C SER A 350 3.68 11.96 18.06
N PHE A 351 2.79 12.83 17.57
CA PHE A 351 1.35 12.55 17.49
C PHE A 351 0.88 12.08 16.10
N ILE A 352 1.73 12.23 15.07
CA ILE A 352 1.36 11.98 13.67
C ILE A 352 2.07 10.71 13.18
N ARG A 353 1.33 9.60 13.08
CA ARG A 353 1.88 8.29 12.69
C ARG A 353 2.69 8.34 11.39
N VAL A 354 2.21 9.05 10.37
CA VAL A 354 2.90 9.12 9.06
C VAL A 354 4.20 9.93 9.10
N GLU A 355 4.51 10.59 10.21
CA GLU A 355 5.73 11.36 10.45
C GLU A 355 6.59 10.76 11.58
N ALA A 356 6.17 9.62 12.15
CA ALA A 356 6.89 8.96 13.23
C ALA A 356 8.20 8.31 12.75
N ASP A 357 9.18 8.23 13.65
CA ASP A 357 10.46 7.58 13.40
C ASP A 357 10.37 6.05 13.52
N GLU A 358 11.43 5.33 13.13
CA GLU A 358 11.45 3.87 13.10
C GLU A 358 11.18 3.18 14.45
N VAL A 359 11.47 3.85 15.57
CA VAL A 359 11.29 3.28 16.92
C VAL A 359 9.88 3.54 17.45
N THR A 360 9.23 4.63 17.02
CA THR A 360 7.95 5.09 17.58
C THR A 360 6.74 4.95 16.65
N TYR A 361 6.95 4.62 15.37
CA TYR A 361 5.88 4.26 14.42
C TYR A 361 5.12 3.01 14.87
#